data_AF-A0A4V3XEP4-F1
#
_entry.id   AF-A0A4V3XEP4-F1
#
_cell.length_a   1.000
_cell.length_b   1.000
_cell.length_c   1.000
_cell.angle_alpha   90.00
_cell.angle_beta   90.00
_cell.angle_gamma   90.00
#
_symmetry.space_group_name_H-M   'P 1'
#
loop_
_entity.id
_entity.type
_entity.pdbx_description
1 polymer ?
#
loop_
_entity_poly.entity_id
_entity_poly.type
_entity_poly.pdbx_seq_one_letter_code
_entity_poly.pdbx_strand_id
1 'polypeptide(L)'
;MTHVLRTPQIDLSAILTTHNPQIDLRLDAYEASTRNFFKAVGHYTNRAITEITNRRNGHILESKKSGRSRSNHGGGDEPVQDERDRPGRECHAALEKEKEELKAAESSVSALRRQLSAIREACASLDVELEQYRAITANLRRGMATIFPIIYLLSANANEHRTE
;
A
#
# COMPACT_ATOMS: atom_id res chain seq x y z
N MET A 1 -0.39 -22.53 -32.05
CA MET A 1 -1.15 -23.74 -31.67
C MET A 1 -1.89 -23.44 -30.39
N THR A 2 -3.21 -23.29 -30.47
CA THR A 2 -4.08 -22.95 -29.34
C THR A 2 -4.37 -24.22 -28.54
N HIS A 3 -3.72 -24.39 -27.38
CA HIS A 3 -4.06 -25.48 -26.47
C HIS A 3 -5.37 -25.14 -25.76
N VAL A 4 -6.44 -25.82 -26.16
CA VAL A 4 -7.74 -25.76 -25.48
C VAL A 4 -7.56 -26.41 -24.10
N LEU A 5 -7.71 -25.61 -23.04
CA LEU A 5 -7.72 -26.09 -21.66
C LEU A 5 -9.03 -26.85 -21.44
N ARG A 6 -9.02 -28.15 -21.72
CA ARG A 6 -10.14 -29.05 -21.43
C ARG A 6 -10.08 -29.36 -19.93
N THR A 7 -10.98 -28.78 -19.15
CA THR A 7 -11.18 -29.22 -17.77
C THR A 7 -11.72 -30.66 -17.82
N PRO A 8 -11.16 -31.60 -17.04
CA PRO A 8 -11.74 -32.94 -16.95
C PRO A 8 -13.11 -32.80 -16.26
N GLN A 9 -14.19 -32.95 -17.02
CA GLN A 9 -15.53 -33.05 -16.46
C GLN A 9 -15.67 -34.43 -15.83
N ILE A 10 -15.60 -34.48 -14.50
CA ILE A 10 -15.88 -35.67 -13.72
C ILE A 10 -17.40 -35.72 -13.50
N ASP A 11 -18.06 -36.75 -14.03
CA ASP A 11 -19.47 -36.98 -13.77
C ASP A 11 -19.66 -37.71 -12.43
N LEU A 12 -19.87 -36.91 -11.40
CA LEU A 12 -20.06 -37.39 -10.03
C LEU A 12 -21.35 -38.19 -9.87
N SER A 13 -22.37 -37.91 -10.68
CA SER A 13 -23.67 -38.57 -10.56
C SER A 13 -23.58 -40.05 -10.97
N ALA A 14 -22.85 -40.33 -12.06
CA ALA A 14 -22.58 -41.70 -12.50
C ALA A 14 -21.73 -42.47 -11.47
N ILE A 15 -20.68 -41.85 -10.92
CA ILE A 15 -19.76 -42.50 -9.98
C ILE A 15 -20.46 -42.87 -8.67
N LEU A 16 -21.34 -42.02 -8.15
CA LEU A 16 -22.06 -42.28 -6.90
C LEU A 16 -23.11 -43.41 -7.00
N THR A 17 -23.49 -43.83 -8.21
CA THR A 17 -24.43 -44.96 -8.41
C THR A 17 -23.75 -46.33 -8.38
N THR A 18 -22.43 -46.39 -8.47
CA THR A 18 -21.65 -47.64 -8.38
C THR A 18 -21.55 -48.15 -6.94
N HIS A 19 -21.63 -49.47 -6.74
CA HIS A 19 -21.57 -50.13 -5.42
C HIS A 19 -20.27 -49.87 -4.64
N ASN A 20 -19.18 -49.52 -5.32
CA ASN A 20 -17.92 -49.09 -4.71
C ASN A 20 -17.34 -47.90 -5.50
N PRO A 21 -17.73 -46.65 -5.18
CA PRO A 21 -17.28 -45.47 -5.92
C PRO A 21 -15.80 -45.21 -5.64
N GLN A 22 -14.96 -45.30 -6.67
CA GLN A 22 -13.54 -44.94 -6.60
C GLN A 22 -13.27 -43.76 -7.53
N ILE A 23 -12.72 -42.68 -6.98
CA ILE A 23 -12.35 -41.48 -7.74
C ILE A 23 -10.83 -41.44 -7.84
N ASP A 24 -10.31 -41.63 -9.06
CA ASP A 24 -8.91 -41.37 -9.35
C ASP A 24 -8.72 -39.92 -9.77
N LEU A 25 -8.05 -39.14 -8.91
CA LEU A 25 -7.74 -37.73 -9.12
C LEU A 25 -6.52 -37.51 -10.01
N ARG A 26 -5.79 -38.58 -10.40
CA ARG A 26 -4.60 -38.52 -11.26
C ARG A 26 -3.55 -37.52 -10.78
N LEU A 27 -3.28 -37.53 -9.47
CA LEU A 27 -2.37 -36.58 -8.83
C LEU A 27 -0.97 -36.59 -9.45
N ASP A 28 -0.43 -37.77 -9.77
CA ASP A 28 0.89 -37.91 -10.40
C ASP A 28 0.97 -37.22 -11.76
N ALA A 29 -0.10 -37.31 -12.57
CA ALA A 29 -0.16 -36.67 -13.88
C ALA A 29 -0.28 -35.14 -13.73
N TYR A 30 -1.05 -34.68 -12.74
CA TYR A 30 -1.16 -33.25 -12.42
C TYR A 30 0.17 -32.67 -11.93
N GLU A 31 0.86 -33.36 -11.02
CA GLU A 31 2.18 -32.95 -10.52
C GLU A 31 3.22 -32.91 -11.65
N ALA A 32 3.23 -33.92 -12.52
CA ALA A 32 4.12 -33.94 -13.68
C ALA A 32 3.85 -32.78 -14.65
N SER A 33 2.58 -32.49 -14.93
CA SER A 33 2.18 -31.35 -15.78
C SER A 33 2.59 -30.02 -15.17
N THR A 34 2.37 -29.86 -13.87
CA THR A 34 2.71 -28.65 -13.11
C THR A 34 4.22 -28.42 -13.09
N ARG A 35 5.02 -29.47 -12.85
CA ARG A 35 6.48 -29.40 -12.90
C ARG A 35 6.99 -29.04 -14.29
N ASN A 36 6.41 -29.63 -15.33
CA ASN A 36 6.75 -29.31 -16.72
C ASN A 36 6.39 -27.87 -17.07
N PHE A 37 5.25 -27.37 -16.61
CA PHE A 37 4.84 -25.98 -16.79
C PHE A 37 5.83 -25.02 -16.11
N PHE A 38 6.16 -25.22 -14.83
CA PHE A 38 7.13 -24.38 -14.14
C PHE A 38 8.51 -24.40 -14.80
N LYS A 39 8.95 -25.57 -15.28
CA LYS A 39 10.19 -25.69 -16.05
C LYS A 39 10.13 -24.89 -17.36
N ALA A 40 9.02 -24.97 -18.09
CA ALA A 40 8.82 -24.20 -19.32
C ALA A 40 8.81 -22.69 -19.07
N VAL A 41 8.13 -22.24 -18.01
CA VAL A 41 8.15 -20.83 -17.58
C VAL A 41 9.57 -20.38 -17.25
N GLY A 42 10.32 -21.17 -16.48
CA GLY A 42 11.72 -20.89 -16.15
C GLY A 42 12.63 -20.82 -17.39
N HIS A 43 12.42 -21.69 -18.38
CA HIS A 43 13.16 -21.61 -19.64
C HIS A 43 12.80 -20.36 -20.45
N TYR A 44 11.52 -19.99 -20.51
CA TYR A 44 11.06 -18.81 -21.20
C TYR A 44 11.63 -17.53 -20.58
N THR A 45 11.59 -17.40 -19.25
CA THR A 45 12.14 -16.23 -18.54
C THR A 45 13.64 -16.11 -18.75
N ASN A 46 14.38 -17.21 -18.61
CA ASN A 46 15.82 -17.20 -18.85
C ASN A 46 16.16 -16.82 -20.29
N ARG A 47 15.44 -17.38 -21.28
CA ARG A 47 15.63 -17.02 -22.70
C ARG A 47 15.33 -15.54 -22.94
N ALA A 48 14.25 -15.01 -22.37
CA ALA A 48 13.89 -13.61 -22.49
C ALA A 48 14.97 -12.70 -21.89
N ILE A 49 15.47 -13.02 -20.68
CA ILE A 49 16.56 -12.27 -20.05
C ILE A 49 17.79 -12.28 -20.94
N THR A 50 18.22 -13.45 -21.43
CA THR A 50 19.38 -13.57 -22.32
C THR A 50 19.17 -12.76 -23.60
N GLU A 51 17.99 -12.80 -24.21
CA GLU A 51 17.70 -12.05 -25.43
C GLU A 51 17.72 -10.53 -25.19
N ILE A 52 17.13 -10.05 -24.10
CA ILE A 52 17.16 -8.62 -23.72
C ILE A 52 18.61 -8.18 -23.51
N THR A 53 19.41 -8.96 -22.77
CA THR A 53 20.82 -8.66 -22.53
C THR A 53 21.62 -8.65 -23.83
N ASN A 54 21.38 -9.61 -24.73
CA ASN A 54 22.05 -9.67 -26.02
C ASN A 54 21.70 -8.48 -26.90
N ARG A 55 20.42 -8.08 -26.97
CA ARG A 55 19.98 -6.88 -27.70
C ARG A 55 20.61 -5.61 -27.12
N ARG A 56 20.64 -5.47 -25.79
CA ARG A 56 21.29 -4.36 -25.10
C ARG A 56 22.79 -4.29 -25.44
N ASN A 57 23.50 -5.41 -25.33
CA ASN A 57 24.92 -5.48 -25.61
C ASN A 57 25.23 -5.21 -27.09
N GLY A 58 24.42 -5.76 -28.00
CA GLY A 58 24.51 -5.47 -29.42
C GLY A 58 24.32 -3.98 -29.70
N HIS A 59 23.31 -3.34 -29.10
CA HIS A 59 23.08 -1.90 -29.24
C HIS A 59 24.26 -1.08 -28.71
N ILE A 60 24.85 -1.45 -27.56
CA ILE A 60 26.03 -0.77 -27.01
C ILE A 60 27.26 -0.93 -27.94
N LEU A 61 27.43 -2.10 -28.55
CA LEU A 61 28.53 -2.35 -29.49
C LEU A 61 28.35 -1.56 -30.80
N GLU A 62 27.15 -1.57 -31.36
CA GLU A 62 26.82 -0.81 -32.57
C GLU A 62 26.86 0.70 -32.32
N SER A 63 26.43 1.20 -31.16
CA SER A 63 26.54 2.62 -30.81
C SER A 63 28.00 3.06 -30.62
N LYS A 64 28.85 2.20 -30.05
CA LYS A 64 30.30 2.46 -29.97
C LYS A 64 30.97 2.41 -31.34
N LYS A 65 30.56 1.48 -32.21
CA LYS A 65 31.09 1.34 -33.57
C LYS A 65 30.68 2.52 -34.46
N SER A 66 29.41 2.91 -34.42
CA SER A 66 28.89 4.10 -35.12
C SER A 66 29.43 5.40 -34.51
N GLY A 67 29.63 5.49 -33.20
CA GLY A 67 30.31 6.63 -32.56
C GLY A 67 31.77 6.81 -33.00
N ARG A 68 32.52 5.70 -33.16
CA ARG A 68 33.88 5.72 -33.73
C ARG A 68 33.89 6.00 -35.24
N SER A 69 32.85 5.59 -35.97
CA SER A 69 32.72 5.91 -37.40
C SER A 69 32.30 7.36 -37.64
N ARG A 70 31.47 7.92 -36.74
CA ARG A 70 31.01 9.31 -36.76
C ARG A 70 32.08 10.31 -36.36
N SER A 71 33.04 9.95 -35.50
CA SER A 71 34.19 10.82 -35.24
C SER A 71 35.12 10.98 -36.46
N ASN A 72 34.99 10.12 -37.47
CA ASN A 72 35.79 10.16 -38.70
C ASN A 72 35.03 10.67 -39.93
N HIS A 73 33.72 10.91 -39.85
CA HIS A 73 32.92 11.48 -40.93
C HIS A 73 32.10 12.64 -40.38
N GLY A 74 32.72 13.82 -40.37
CA GLY A 74 32.01 15.07 -40.18
C GLY A 74 31.03 15.31 -41.32
N GLY A 75 29.75 15.49 -40.97
CA GLY A 75 28.74 16.06 -41.85
C GLY A 75 27.66 15.07 -42.30
N GLY A 76 26.41 15.31 -41.86
CA GLY A 76 25.29 15.22 -42.81
C GLY A 76 24.01 14.48 -42.42
N ASP A 77 23.92 13.76 -41.31
CA ASP A 77 22.69 12.99 -40.98
C ASP A 77 22.01 13.51 -39.70
N GLU A 78 21.34 14.66 -39.77
CA GLU A 78 20.73 15.31 -38.58
C GLU A 78 19.19 15.37 -38.43
N PRO A 79 18.30 15.03 -39.39
CA PRO A 79 16.85 15.06 -39.08
C PRO A 79 16.23 13.70 -38.69
N VAL A 80 16.67 12.58 -39.29
CA VAL A 80 15.91 11.31 -39.22
C VAL A 80 16.12 10.53 -37.90
N GLN A 81 17.28 10.69 -37.26
CA GLN A 81 17.55 10.07 -35.96
C GLN A 81 16.87 10.81 -34.82
N ASP A 82 16.77 12.13 -34.94
CA ASP A 82 16.18 12.98 -33.92
C ASP A 82 14.67 12.74 -33.79
N GLU A 83 13.99 12.39 -34.89
CA GLU A 83 12.58 12.01 -34.89
C GLU A 83 12.30 10.66 -34.21
N ARG A 84 13.22 9.68 -34.30
CA ARG A 84 13.03 8.35 -33.68
C ARG A 84 13.33 8.35 -32.17
N ASP A 85 14.25 9.21 -31.73
CA ASP A 85 14.63 9.32 -30.32
C ASP A 85 13.73 10.31 -29.54
N ARG A 86 12.96 11.12 -30.25
CA ARG A 86 12.03 12.11 -29.67
C ARG A 86 10.97 11.50 -28.75
N PRO A 87 10.24 10.43 -29.10
CA PRO A 87 9.27 9.82 -28.18
C PRO A 87 9.93 9.27 -26.90
N GLY A 88 11.16 8.78 -27.02
CA GLY A 88 11.94 8.32 -25.88
C GLY A 88 12.30 9.46 -24.93
N ARG A 89 12.73 10.61 -25.46
CA ARG A 89 13.03 11.81 -24.67
C ARG A 89 11.79 12.44 -24.04
N GLU A 90 10.68 12.51 -24.76
CA GLU A 90 9.40 13.00 -24.25
C GLU A 90 8.90 12.10 -23.10
N CYS A 91 9.00 10.78 -23.25
CA CYS A 91 8.69 9.81 -22.20
C CYS A 91 9.59 9.99 -20.97
N HIS A 92 10.90 10.15 -21.16
CA HIS A 92 11.83 10.42 -20.06
C HIS A 92 11.54 11.74 -19.34
N ALA A 93 11.21 12.81 -20.08
CA ALA A 93 10.85 14.09 -19.49
C ALA A 93 9.55 14.02 -18.69
N ALA A 94 8.53 13.30 -19.20
CA ALA A 94 7.29 13.06 -18.48
C ALA A 94 7.53 12.28 -17.18
N LEU A 95 8.37 11.24 -17.23
CA LEU A 95 8.69 10.41 -16.07
C LEU A 95 9.44 11.18 -14.97
N GLU A 96 10.39 12.04 -15.34
CA GLU A 96 11.08 12.89 -14.36
C GLU A 96 10.13 13.93 -13.75
N LYS A 97 9.23 14.52 -14.55
CA LYS A 97 8.18 15.41 -14.03
C LYS A 97 7.26 14.69 -13.05
N GLU A 98 6.77 13.49 -13.39
CA GLU A 98 5.91 12.69 -12.51
C GLU A 98 6.61 12.32 -11.19
N LYS A 99 7.91 11.99 -11.23
CA LYS A 99 8.69 11.73 -10.02
C LYS A 99 8.79 12.96 -9.12
N GLU A 100 8.99 14.15 -9.71
CA GLU A 100 9.12 15.39 -8.95
C GLU A 100 7.78 15.78 -8.31
N GLU A 101 6.67 15.64 -9.05
CA GLU A 101 5.32 15.81 -8.53
C GLU A 101 5.00 14.83 -7.41
N LEU A 102 5.38 13.55 -7.56
CA LEU A 102 5.20 12.52 -6.54
C LEU A 102 5.98 12.87 -5.27
N LYS A 103 7.25 13.26 -5.40
CA LYS A 103 8.08 13.67 -4.26
C LYS A 103 7.49 14.89 -3.54
N ALA A 104 6.98 15.88 -4.28
CA ALA A 104 6.30 17.03 -3.72
C ALA A 104 5.03 16.61 -2.94
N ALA A 105 4.20 15.74 -3.53
CA ALA A 105 3.01 15.20 -2.88
C ALA A 105 3.35 14.40 -1.60
N GLU A 106 4.35 13.53 -1.65
CA GLU A 106 4.81 12.75 -0.49
C GLU A 106 5.29 13.64 0.66
N SER A 107 5.99 14.73 0.34
CA SER A 107 6.44 15.70 1.33
C SER A 107 5.25 16.40 2.02
N SER A 108 4.22 16.75 1.26
CA SER A 108 2.98 17.35 1.77
C SER A 108 2.20 16.37 2.65
N VAL A 109 2.03 15.13 2.21
CA VAL A 109 1.38 14.07 3.00
C VAL A 109 2.13 13.82 4.30
N SER A 110 3.46 13.81 4.26
CA SER A 110 4.29 13.65 5.46
C SER A 110 4.12 14.80 6.45
N ALA A 111 4.01 16.04 5.96
CA ALA A 111 3.74 17.21 6.79
C ALA A 111 2.34 17.13 7.43
N LEU A 112 1.30 16.81 6.65
CA LEU A 112 -0.07 16.64 7.15
C LEU A 112 -0.18 15.53 8.19
N ARG A 113 0.53 14.41 8.01
CA ARG A 113 0.57 13.33 9.02
C ARG A 113 1.14 13.80 10.36
N ARG A 114 2.20 14.61 10.34
CA ARG A 114 2.80 15.20 11.56
C ARG A 114 1.84 16.20 12.23
N GLN A 115 1.15 17.01 11.45
CA GLN A 115 0.13 17.92 12.00
C GLN A 115 -1.03 17.13 12.64
N LEU A 116 -1.46 16.05 12.00
CA LEU A 116 -2.52 15.20 12.51
C LEU A 116 -2.12 14.52 13.82
N SER A 117 -0.88 14.01 13.94
CA SER A 117 -0.39 13.46 15.21
C SER A 117 -0.35 14.50 16.31
N ALA A 118 0.13 15.72 16.03
CA ALA A 118 0.15 16.82 16.99
C ALA A 118 -1.27 17.19 17.48
N ILE A 119 -2.25 17.24 16.58
CA ILE A 119 -3.65 17.49 16.94
C ILE A 119 -4.21 16.37 17.82
N ARG A 120 -3.90 15.10 17.50
CA ARG A 120 -4.33 13.96 18.33
C ARG A 120 -3.75 14.01 19.73
N GLU A 121 -2.49 14.38 19.87
CA GLU A 121 -1.83 14.57 21.17
C GLU A 121 -2.51 15.71 21.96
N ALA A 122 -2.82 16.83 21.32
CA ALA A 122 -3.54 17.94 21.94
C ALA A 122 -4.97 17.56 22.36
N CYS A 123 -5.70 16.80 21.54
CA CYS A 123 -7.01 16.28 21.92
C CYS A 123 -6.91 15.36 23.15
N ALA A 124 -5.93 14.46 23.17
CA ALA A 124 -5.72 13.57 24.30
C ALA A 124 -5.36 14.32 25.59
N SER A 125 -4.57 15.41 25.51
CA SER A 125 -4.28 16.23 26.68
C SER A 125 -5.52 16.97 27.19
N LEU A 126 -6.33 17.53 26.29
CA LEU A 126 -7.57 18.22 26.64
C LEU A 126 -8.60 17.27 27.26
N ASP A 127 -8.70 16.02 26.79
CA ASP A 127 -9.58 15.01 27.38
C ASP A 127 -9.18 14.70 28.82
N VAL A 128 -7.87 14.62 29.10
CA VAL A 128 -7.37 14.44 30.48
C VAL A 128 -7.72 15.64 31.36
N GLU A 129 -7.52 16.87 30.88
CA GLU A 129 -7.90 18.09 31.61
C GLU A 129 -9.41 18.16 31.88
N LEU A 130 -10.23 17.83 30.88
CA LEU A 130 -11.68 17.79 31.03
C LEU A 130 -12.11 16.80 32.12
N GLU A 131 -11.50 15.61 32.17
CA GLU A 131 -11.82 14.65 33.23
C GLU A 131 -11.37 15.12 34.61
N GLN A 132 -10.23 15.82 34.71
CA GLN A 132 -9.83 16.45 35.96
C GLN A 132 -10.85 17.50 36.42
N TYR A 133 -11.32 18.37 35.51
CA TYR A 133 -12.35 19.37 35.84
C TYR A 133 -13.69 18.74 36.21
N ARG A 134 -14.08 17.64 35.54
CA ARG A 134 -15.28 16.87 35.89
C ARG A 134 -15.18 16.29 37.30
N ALA A 135 -14.04 15.70 37.64
CA ALA A 135 -13.78 15.15 38.97
C ALA A 135 -13.80 16.23 40.07
N ILE A 136 -13.15 17.38 39.84
CA ILE A 136 -13.17 18.53 40.76
C ILE A 136 -14.61 19.01 40.98
N THR A 137 -15.37 19.19 39.90
CA THR A 137 -16.76 19.65 39.97
C THR A 137 -17.65 18.65 40.72
N ALA A 138 -17.49 17.36 40.48
CA ALA A 138 -18.22 16.31 41.20
C ALA A 138 -17.89 16.30 42.70
N ASN A 139 -16.62 16.45 43.07
CA ASN A 139 -16.18 16.55 44.45
C ASN A 139 -16.74 17.79 45.16
N LEU A 140 -16.72 18.95 44.49
CA LEU A 140 -17.29 20.18 45.03
C LEU A 140 -18.81 20.06 45.24
N ARG A 141 -19.54 19.48 44.27
CA ARG A 141 -20.98 19.22 44.41
C ARG A 141 -21.28 18.31 45.60
N ARG A 142 -20.50 17.25 45.78
CA ARG A 142 -20.62 16.35 46.93
C ARG A 142 -20.35 17.07 48.25
N GLY A 143 -19.30 17.89 48.31
CA GLY A 143 -18.96 18.68 49.50
C GLY A 143 -20.02 19.73 49.84
N MET A 144 -20.59 20.41 48.84
CA MET A 144 -21.71 21.32 49.06
C MET A 144 -22.94 20.56 49.58
N ALA A 145 -23.26 19.39 49.03
CA ALA A 145 -24.39 18.57 49.47
C ALA A 145 -24.27 18.10 50.93
N THR A 146 -23.06 17.95 51.47
CA THR A 146 -22.84 17.57 52.87
C THR A 146 -22.74 18.76 53.82
N ILE A 147 -22.16 19.87 53.37
CA ILE A 147 -21.94 21.06 54.21
C ILE A 147 -23.23 21.89 54.36
N PHE A 148 -24.03 22.02 53.29
CA PHE A 148 -25.24 22.84 53.31
C PHE A 148 -26.29 22.41 54.36
N PRO A 149 -26.59 21.11 54.53
CA PRO A 149 -27.48 20.63 55.59
C PRO A 149 -26.92 20.88 56.99
N ILE A 150 -25.60 20.73 57.19
CA ILE A 150 -24.94 20.95 58.48
C ILE A 150 -25.04 22.42 58.88
N ILE A 151 -24.75 23.34 57.95
CA ILE A 151 -24.89 24.79 58.19
C ILE A 151 -26.36 25.13 58.48
N TYR A 152 -27.30 24.56 57.73
CA TYR A 152 -28.73 24.78 57.96
C TYR A 152 -29.17 24.31 59.36
N LEU A 153 -28.77 23.11 59.77
CA LEU A 153 -29.04 22.57 61.11
C LEU A 153 -28.40 23.41 62.24
N LEU A 154 -27.14 23.85 62.06
CA LEU A 154 -26.47 24.73 63.02
C LEU A 154 -27.17 26.09 63.13
N SER A 155 -27.63 26.66 62.02
CA SER A 155 -28.39 27.91 62.03
C SER A 155 -29.78 27.76 62.67
N ALA A 156 -30.42 26.61 62.50
CA ALA A 156 -31.72 26.32 63.12
C ALA A 156 -31.58 26.20 64.66
N ASN A 157 -30.60 25.42 65.15
CA ASN A 157 -30.30 25.32 66.58
C ASN A 157 -29.87 26.65 67.21
N ALA A 158 -29.10 27.47 66.50
CA ALA A 158 -28.67 28.78 67.00
C ALA A 158 -29.83 29.79 67.13
N ASN A 159 -30.93 29.58 66.39
CA ASN A 159 -32.12 30.43 66.46
C ASN A 159 -33.05 30.02 67.63
N GLU A 160 -33.14 28.72 67.94
CA GLU A 160 -33.91 28.23 69.11
C GLU A 160 -33.35 28.75 70.44
N HIS A 161 -32.02 28.86 70.57
CA HIS A 161 -31.38 29.41 71.77
C HIS A 161 -31.48 30.95 71.92
N ARG A 162 -32.08 31.68 70.96
CA ARG A 162 -32.34 33.13 71.07
C ARG A 162 -33.78 33.46 71.45
N THR A 163 -34.68 32.48 71.50
CA THR A 163 -36.11 32.67 71.74
C THR A 163 -36.58 32.27 73.14
N GLU A 164 -35.67 31.90 74.03
CA GLU A 164 -35.90 31.72 75.48
C GLU A 164 -35.31 32.90 76.27
#